data_AF-A0A6I9HWF5-F1
#
_entry.id   AF-A0A6I9HWF5-F1
#
_cell.length_a   1.000
_cell.length_b   1.000
_cell.length_c   1.000
_cell.angle_alpha   90.00
_cell.angle_beta   90.00
_cell.angle_gamma   90.00
#
_symmetry.space_group_name_H-M   'P 1'
#
loop_
_entity.id
_entity.type
_entity.pdbx_description
1 polymer ?
#
loop_
_entity_poly.entity_id
_entity_poly.type
_entity_poly.pdbx_seq_one_letter_code
_entity_poly.pdbx_strand_id
1 'polypeptide(L)'
;REFLLANRDMGCLPVALSLLASFQSAVAILGVPAEIFRFGTEYWFLGCSYFLGLLIPAHIFIPVFYRLRITSTYEYLELRFNKTVRVLGTITFIFQMVIYMGVVLYAPALALNAVTGFDLWSAVLTMGLVCTLYTTLGGLKAVIWTDVFQTLVM
;
A
#
# COMPACT_ATOMS: atom_id res chain seq x y z
N ARG A 1 -4.39 17.55 9.85
CA ARG A 1 -3.31 16.84 10.57
C ARG A 1 -3.78 15.49 11.08
N GLU A 2 -4.94 15.38 11.74
CA GLU A 2 -5.53 14.08 12.14
C GLU A 2 -5.74 13.11 10.98
N PHE A 3 -6.27 13.61 9.85
CA PHE A 3 -6.54 12.81 8.66
C PHE A 3 -5.30 12.20 8.00
N LEU A 4 -4.13 12.84 8.11
CA LEU A 4 -2.88 12.44 7.43
C LEU A 4 -1.84 11.82 8.38
N LEU A 5 -1.93 12.09 9.68
CA LEU A 5 -0.90 11.70 10.66
C LEU A 5 -1.45 10.79 11.77
N ALA A 6 -2.76 10.51 11.80
CA ALA A 6 -3.42 9.74 12.86
C ALA A 6 -2.94 10.15 14.28
N ASN A 7 -2.81 11.46 14.52
CA ASN A 7 -2.28 12.09 15.74
C ASN A 7 -0.87 11.66 16.20
N ARG A 8 -0.10 10.89 15.40
CA ARG A 8 1.20 10.33 15.81
C ARG A 8 1.16 9.50 17.11
N ASP A 9 -0.04 9.07 17.51
CA ASP A 9 -0.31 8.42 18.81
C ASP A 9 -0.67 6.94 18.62
N MET A 10 -0.34 6.39 17.45
CA MET A 10 -0.58 4.98 17.15
C MET A 10 0.58 4.13 17.65
N GLY A 11 0.25 3.03 18.33
CA GLY A 11 1.23 2.05 18.77
C GLY A 11 2.05 1.49 17.60
N CYS A 12 3.29 1.09 17.89
CA CYS A 12 4.21 0.52 16.89
C CYS A 12 3.60 -0.68 16.16
N LEU A 13 2.83 -1.50 16.87
CA LEU A 13 2.30 -2.77 16.37
C LEU A 13 1.19 -2.56 15.30
N PRO A 14 0.14 -1.72 15.53
CA PRO A 14 -0.81 -1.36 14.47
C PRO A 14 -0.17 -0.74 13.22
N VAL A 15 0.86 0.10 13.40
CA VAL A 15 1.56 0.75 12.28
C VAL A 15 2.37 -0.27 11.48
N ALA A 16 3.07 -1.18 12.15
CA ALA A 16 3.81 -2.25 11.49
C ALA A 16 2.86 -3.18 10.71
N LEU A 17 1.73 -3.56 11.31
CA LEU A 17 0.73 -4.40 10.64
C LEU A 17 0.12 -3.69 9.42
N SER A 18 -0.23 -2.41 9.52
CA SER A 18 -0.76 -1.67 8.36
C SER A 18 0.27 -1.48 7.26
N LEU A 19 1.56 -1.28 7.60
CA LEU A 19 2.62 -1.27 6.60
C LEU A 19 2.73 -2.62 5.88
N LEU A 20 2.70 -3.74 6.62
CA LEU A 20 2.71 -5.07 6.03
C LEU A 20 1.48 -5.32 5.14
N ALA A 21 0.28 -4.96 5.62
CA ALA A 21 -0.96 -5.08 4.86
C ALA A 21 -0.92 -4.26 3.56
N SER A 22 -0.42 -3.03 3.64
CA SER A 22 -0.30 -2.12 2.50
C SER A 22 0.66 -2.65 1.42
N PHE A 23 1.70 -3.38 1.81
CA PHE A 23 2.58 -4.07 0.86
C PHE A 23 1.92 -5.31 0.26
N GLN A 24 1.06 -5.99 1.03
CA GLN A 24 0.37 -7.19 0.60
C GLN A 24 -0.90 -6.86 -0.20
N SER A 25 -0.73 -6.51 -1.48
CA SER A 25 -1.85 -6.23 -2.37
C SER A 25 -2.61 -7.50 -2.80
N ALA A 26 -3.88 -7.35 -3.18
CA ALA A 26 -4.69 -8.43 -3.76
C ALA A 26 -4.03 -9.07 -5.00
N VAL A 27 -3.23 -8.30 -5.73
CA VAL A 27 -2.43 -8.77 -6.87
C VAL A 27 -1.37 -9.78 -6.42
N ALA A 28 -0.72 -9.56 -5.27
CA ALA A 28 0.25 -10.51 -4.74
C ALA A 28 -0.45 -11.81 -4.31
N ILE A 29 -1.62 -11.73 -3.68
CA ILE A 29 -2.31 -12.91 -3.17
C ILE A 29 -2.81 -13.83 -4.29
N LEU A 30 -3.27 -13.25 -5.41
CA LEU A 30 -3.67 -14.02 -6.58
C LEU A 30 -2.47 -14.40 -7.47
N GLY A 31 -1.49 -13.50 -7.58
CA GLY A 31 -0.35 -13.64 -8.47
C GLY A 31 0.71 -14.63 -7.97
N VAL A 32 1.02 -14.61 -6.66
CA VAL A 32 2.06 -15.47 -6.09
C VAL A 32 1.75 -16.97 -6.24
N PRO A 33 0.54 -17.46 -5.91
CA PRO A 33 0.20 -18.86 -6.12
C PRO A 33 0.20 -19.24 -7.61
N ALA A 34 -0.27 -18.35 -8.49
CA ALA A 34 -0.26 -18.58 -9.93
C ALA A 34 1.16 -18.69 -10.49
N GLU A 35 2.08 -17.85 -10.00
CA GLU A 35 3.50 -17.87 -10.37
C GLU A 35 4.16 -19.16 -9.88
N ILE A 36 3.94 -19.53 -8.61
CA ILE A 36 4.50 -20.76 -8.03
C ILE A 36 3.96 -22.00 -8.76
N PHE A 37 2.68 -21.99 -9.15
CA PHE A 37 2.09 -23.09 -9.90
C PHE A 37 2.72 -23.25 -11.29
N ARG A 38 3.10 -22.14 -11.95
CA ARG A 38 3.61 -22.14 -13.32
C ARG A 38 5.13 -22.30 -13.41
N PHE A 39 5.88 -21.68 -12.51
CA PHE A 39 7.34 -21.60 -12.56
C PHE A 39 8.03 -22.28 -11.36
N GLY A 40 7.26 -22.75 -10.37
CA GLY A 40 7.77 -23.53 -9.24
C GLY A 40 8.22 -22.68 -8.06
N THR A 41 9.08 -23.25 -7.21
CA THR A 41 9.47 -22.65 -5.92
C THR A 41 10.50 -21.52 -6.04
N GLU A 42 10.89 -21.11 -7.25
CA GLU A 42 11.88 -20.04 -7.45
C GLU A 42 11.45 -18.70 -6.85
N TYR A 43 10.13 -18.46 -6.78
CA TYR A 43 9.55 -17.27 -6.16
C TYR A 43 9.98 -17.08 -4.68
N TRP A 44 10.38 -18.14 -3.98
CA TRP A 44 10.90 -18.05 -2.61
C TRP A 44 12.16 -17.18 -2.48
N PHE A 45 13.01 -17.14 -3.51
CA PHE A 45 14.20 -16.28 -3.49
C PHE A 45 13.84 -14.79 -3.43
N LEU A 46 12.69 -14.41 -4.01
CA LEU A 46 12.18 -13.05 -3.93
C LEU A 46 11.85 -12.67 -2.47
N GLY A 47 11.22 -13.59 -1.72
CA GLY A 47 10.92 -13.40 -0.29
C GLY A 47 12.18 -13.16 0.55
N CYS A 48 13.23 -13.95 0.33
CA CYS A 48 14.53 -13.77 0.99
C CYS A 48 15.17 -12.40 0.64
N SER A 49 15.05 -11.97 -0.63
CA SER A 49 15.54 -10.68 -1.08
C SER A 49 14.81 -9.52 -0.38
N TYR A 50 13.48 -9.60 -0.22
CA TYR A 50 12.71 -8.60 0.50
C TYR A 50 13.15 -8.47 1.96
N PHE A 51 13.42 -9.57 2.65
CA PHE A 51 13.88 -9.53 4.03
C PHE A 51 15.19 -8.75 4.19
N LEU A 52 16.19 -9.04 3.33
CA LEU A 52 17.45 -8.31 3.32
C LEU A 52 17.28 -6.85 2.87
N GLY A 53 16.40 -6.63 1.88
CA GLY A 53 16.09 -5.32 1.33
C GLY A 53 15.46 -4.38 2.36
N LEU A 54 14.71 -4.91 3.34
CA LEU A 54 14.07 -4.14 4.41
C LEU A 54 15.05 -3.64 5.48
N LEU A 55 16.21 -4.29 5.65
CA LEU A 55 17.22 -3.88 6.64
C LEU A 55 17.83 -2.51 6.31
N ILE A 56 18.06 -2.23 5.03
CA ILE A 56 18.63 -0.96 4.56
C ILE A 56 17.73 0.24 4.90
N PRO A 57 16.44 0.30 4.50
CA PRO A 57 15.55 1.38 4.87
C PRO A 57 15.34 1.47 6.38
N ALA A 58 15.29 0.34 7.09
CA ALA A 58 15.13 0.33 8.53
C ALA A 58 16.28 1.05 9.27
N HIS A 59 17.53 0.82 8.88
CA HIS A 59 18.70 1.37 9.57
C HIS A 59 19.17 2.73 9.03
N ILE A 60 18.93 3.04 7.76
CA ILE A 60 19.47 4.26 7.13
C ILE A 60 18.38 5.31 6.94
N PHE A 61 17.27 4.95 6.31
CA PHE A 61 16.27 5.91 5.86
C PHE A 61 15.32 6.34 6.98
N ILE A 62 14.80 5.40 7.76
CA ILE A 62 13.90 5.68 8.89
C ILE A 62 14.51 6.69 9.88
N PRO A 63 15.76 6.52 10.40
CA PRO A 63 16.29 7.47 11.38
C PRO A 63 16.52 8.86 10.81
N VAL A 64 16.84 8.98 9.51
CA VAL A 64 17.00 10.28 8.84
C VAL A 64 15.64 10.99 8.76
N PHE A 65 14.60 10.31 8.26
CA PHE A 65 13.27 10.90 8.14
C PHE A 65 12.64 11.24 9.49
N TYR A 66 12.86 10.39 10.50
CA TYR A 66 12.35 10.63 11.85
C TYR A 66 12.99 11.87 12.50
N ARG A 67 14.31 12.08 12.32
CA ARG A 67 15.01 13.28 12.81
C ARG A 67 14.54 14.57 12.12
N LEU A 68 14.27 14.50 10.82
CA LEU A 68 13.82 15.65 10.02
C LEU A 68 12.34 16.04 10.28
N ARG A 69 11.57 15.20 10.99
CA ARG A 69 10.13 15.40 11.32
C ARG A 69 9.26 15.76 10.11
N ILE A 70 9.67 15.35 8.91
CA ILE A 70 8.95 15.61 7.67
C ILE A 70 7.63 14.86 7.64
N THR A 71 6.66 15.44 6.94
CA THR A 71 5.32 14.86 6.79
C THR A 71 5.16 14.05 5.51
N SER A 72 6.01 14.31 4.52
CA SER A 72 6.03 13.61 3.24
C SER A 72 7.46 13.33 2.81
N THR A 73 7.72 12.16 2.23
CA THR A 73 9.05 11.80 1.71
C THR A 73 9.53 12.78 0.63
N TYR A 74 8.62 13.41 -0.12
CA TYR A 74 8.96 14.42 -1.13
C TYR A 74 9.45 15.75 -0.53
N GLU A 75 9.15 16.01 0.75
CA GLU A 75 9.67 17.16 1.47
C GLU A 75 11.20 17.06 1.63
N TYR A 76 11.72 15.84 1.75
CA TYR A 76 13.16 15.60 1.74
C TYR A 76 13.81 15.98 0.41
N LEU A 77 13.13 15.75 -0.73
CA LEU A 77 13.65 16.14 -2.04
C LEU A 77 13.75 17.67 -2.19
N GLU A 78 12.82 18.41 -1.60
CA GLU A 78 12.90 19.87 -1.57
C GLU A 78 14.05 20.36 -0.70
N LEU A 79 14.26 19.75 0.47
CA LEU A 79 15.37 20.10 1.37
C LEU A 79 16.74 19.77 0.76
N ARG A 80 16.84 18.69 -0.03
CA ARG A 80 18.11 18.23 -0.60
C ARG A 80 18.45 18.90 -1.94
N PHE A 81 17.45 19.15 -2.77
CA PHE A 81 17.61 19.66 -4.14
C PHE A 81 16.91 21.01 -4.32
N ASN A 82 15.63 21.01 -4.66
CA ASN A 82 14.83 22.20 -4.88
C ASN A 82 13.32 21.85 -4.95
N LYS A 83 12.48 22.88 -4.96
CA LYS A 83 11.02 22.76 -5.06
C LYS A 83 10.56 22.12 -6.39
N THR A 84 11.28 22.34 -7.49
CA THR A 84 10.96 21.75 -8.80
C THR A 84 11.04 20.22 -8.77
N VAL A 85 12.08 19.66 -8.17
CA VAL A 85 12.25 18.20 -8.02
C VAL A 85 11.15 17.60 -7.12
N ARG A 86 10.74 18.31 -6.05
CA ARG A 86 9.59 17.89 -5.23
C ARG A 86 8.31 17.78 -6.05
N VAL A 87 8.00 18.78 -6.87
CA VAL A 87 6.78 18.80 -7.69
C VAL A 87 6.82 17.68 -8.72
N LEU A 88 7.93 17.53 -9.45
CA LEU A 88 8.09 16.45 -10.43
C LEU A 88 7.94 15.06 -9.78
N GLY A 89 8.62 14.82 -8.65
CA GLY A 89 8.53 13.54 -7.94
C GLY A 89 7.11 13.24 -7.45
N THR A 90 6.39 14.26 -6.98
CA THR A 90 5.00 14.11 -6.53
C THR A 90 4.07 13.80 -7.72
N ILE A 91 4.22 14.48 -8.85
CA ILE A 91 3.40 14.24 -10.05
C ILE A 91 3.62 12.83 -10.59
N THR A 92 4.87 12.40 -10.73
CA THR A 92 5.19 11.05 -11.21
C THR A 92 4.61 9.98 -10.29
N PHE A 93 4.67 10.20 -8.96
CA PHE A 93 4.09 9.27 -8.01
C PHE A 93 2.57 9.23 -8.08
N ILE A 94 1.89 10.38 -8.18
CA ILE A 94 0.44 10.41 -8.34
C ILE A 94 0.04 9.64 -9.60
N PHE A 95 0.74 9.88 -10.71
CA PHE A 95 0.48 9.19 -11.97
C PHE A 95 0.67 7.67 -11.85
N GLN A 96 1.78 7.23 -11.25
CA GLN A 96 2.05 5.82 -10.97
C GLN A 96 0.96 5.21 -10.08
N MET A 97 0.55 5.92 -9.02
CA MET A 97 -0.45 5.43 -8.08
C MET A 97 -1.84 5.34 -8.70
N VAL A 98 -2.23 6.26 -9.58
CA VAL A 98 -3.51 6.17 -10.31
C VAL A 98 -3.57 4.87 -11.13
N ILE A 99 -2.50 4.56 -11.85
CA ILE A 99 -2.41 3.32 -12.66
C ILE A 99 -2.43 2.10 -11.75
N TYR A 100 -1.62 2.10 -10.68
CA TYR A 100 -1.52 1.00 -9.74
C TYR A 100 -2.86 0.70 -9.05
N MET A 101 -3.57 1.74 -8.58
CA MET A 101 -4.88 1.60 -7.93
C MET A 101 -5.92 0.98 -8.86
N GLY A 102 -5.85 1.23 -10.17
CA GLY A 102 -6.71 0.56 -11.15
C GLY A 102 -6.52 -0.96 -11.15
N VAL A 103 -5.26 -1.43 -11.13
CA VAL A 103 -4.94 -2.87 -11.09
C VAL A 103 -5.34 -3.48 -9.75
N VAL A 104 -5.06 -2.79 -8.65
CA VAL A 104 -5.39 -3.25 -7.29
C VAL A 104 -6.90 -3.39 -7.10
N LEU A 105 -7.71 -2.51 -7.71
CA LEU A 105 -9.16 -2.60 -7.64
C LEU A 105 -9.73 -3.69 -8.56
N TYR A 106 -9.07 -3.95 -9.69
CA TYR A 106 -9.48 -4.97 -10.65
C TYR A 106 -9.28 -6.40 -10.12
N ALA A 107 -8.16 -6.69 -9.45
CA ALA A 107 -7.85 -8.02 -8.93
C ALA A 107 -8.94 -8.64 -8.01
N PRO A 108 -9.44 -7.96 -6.96
CA PRO A 108 -10.52 -8.50 -6.12
C PRO A 108 -11.87 -8.52 -6.85
N ALA A 109 -12.13 -7.59 -7.78
CA ALA A 109 -13.34 -7.64 -8.59
C ALA A 109 -13.37 -8.87 -9.52
N LEU A 110 -12.22 -9.24 -10.08
CA LEU A 110 -12.05 -10.46 -10.87
C LEU A 110 -12.26 -11.71 -10.02
N ALA A 111 -11.69 -11.75 -8.81
CA ALA A 111 -11.92 -12.85 -7.87
C ALA A 111 -13.40 -12.97 -7.50
N LEU A 112 -14.07 -11.85 -7.23
CA LEU A 112 -15.51 -11.82 -6.91
C LEU A 112 -16.35 -12.31 -8.08
N ASN A 113 -16.07 -11.85 -9.31
CA ASN A 113 -16.72 -12.30 -10.53
C ASN A 113 -16.59 -13.83 -10.70
N ALA A 114 -15.39 -14.38 -10.47
CA ALA A 114 -15.14 -15.81 -10.62
C ALA A 114 -15.93 -16.70 -9.64
N VAL A 115 -16.16 -16.22 -8.40
CA VAL A 115 -16.87 -17.00 -7.37
C VAL A 115 -18.38 -16.81 -7.42
N THR A 116 -18.84 -15.58 -7.72
CA THR A 116 -20.27 -15.23 -7.63
C THR A 116 -20.98 -15.19 -8.98
N GLY A 117 -20.25 -15.16 -10.10
CA GLY A 117 -20.81 -14.95 -11.44
C GLY A 117 -21.35 -13.53 -11.68
N PHE A 118 -21.11 -12.59 -10.75
CA PHE A 118 -21.57 -11.21 -10.82
C PHE A 118 -20.81 -10.42 -11.89
N ASP A 119 -21.48 -9.54 -12.65
CA ASP A 119 -20.82 -8.80 -13.74
C ASP A 119 -19.60 -8.01 -13.26
N LEU A 120 -18.47 -8.14 -13.98
CA LEU A 120 -17.18 -7.60 -13.59
C LEU A 120 -17.22 -6.07 -13.41
N TRP A 121 -17.91 -5.36 -14.30
CA TRP A 121 -18.00 -3.90 -14.24
C TRP A 121 -18.82 -3.43 -13.04
N SER A 122 -19.91 -4.14 -12.73
CA SER A 122 -20.71 -3.86 -11.54
C SER A 122 -19.95 -4.17 -10.23
N ALA A 123 -19.12 -5.22 -10.19
CA ALA A 123 -18.25 -5.54 -9.06
C ALA A 123 -17.18 -4.44 -8.83
N VAL A 124 -16.52 -4.00 -9.90
CA VAL A 124 -15.54 -2.88 -9.87
C VAL A 124 -16.20 -1.62 -9.31
N LEU A 125 -17.37 -1.24 -9.81
CA LEU A 125 -18.05 -0.01 -9.39
C LEU A 125 -18.47 -0.06 -7.91
N THR A 126 -19.01 -1.20 -7.47
CA THR A 126 -19.45 -1.39 -6.08
C THR A 126 -18.27 -1.36 -5.12
N MET A 127 -17.19 -2.09 -5.42
CA MET A 127 -15.97 -2.11 -4.62
C MET A 127 -15.31 -0.73 -4.53
N GLY A 128 -15.22 -0.02 -5.66
CA GLY A 128 -14.68 1.34 -5.71
C GLY A 128 -15.49 2.34 -4.87
N LEU A 129 -16.82 2.24 -4.94
CA LEU A 129 -17.71 3.12 -4.18
C LEU A 129 -17.62 2.87 -2.67
N VAL A 130 -17.68 1.60 -2.24
CA VAL A 130 -17.51 1.23 -0.83
C VAL A 130 -16.14 1.68 -0.32
N CYS A 131 -15.08 1.41 -1.09
CA CYS A 131 -13.71 1.81 -0.74
C CYS A 131 -13.56 3.32 -0.56
N THR A 132 -14.10 4.08 -1.51
CA THR A 132 -14.07 5.54 -1.44
C THR A 132 -14.86 6.08 -0.25
N LEU A 133 -16.03 5.51 0.06
CA LEU A 133 -16.87 5.97 1.17
C LEU A 133 -16.19 5.74 2.53
N TYR A 134 -15.71 4.54 2.83
CA TYR A 134 -15.09 4.31 4.14
C TYR A 134 -13.76 5.07 4.28
N THR A 135 -13.01 5.25 3.19
CA THR A 135 -11.75 6.00 3.20
C THR A 135 -11.99 7.50 3.42
N THR A 136 -13.03 8.08 2.78
CA THR A 136 -13.36 9.50 2.97
C THR A 136 -13.93 9.79 4.35
N LEU A 137 -14.76 8.89 4.90
CA LEU A 137 -15.35 9.05 6.23
C LEU A 137 -14.36 8.79 7.37
N GLY A 138 -13.46 7.82 7.21
CA GLY A 138 -12.61 7.32 8.30
C GLY A 138 -11.17 7.86 8.32
N GLY A 139 -10.66 8.36 7.19
CA GLY A 139 -9.28 8.82 7.05
C GLY A 139 -8.22 7.76 7.35
N LEU A 140 -6.96 8.17 7.54
CA LEU A 140 -5.84 7.24 7.76
C LEU A 140 -6.05 6.32 8.97
N LYS A 141 -6.73 6.79 10.02
CA LYS A 141 -7.00 6.00 11.23
C LYS A 141 -7.92 4.81 10.93
N ALA A 142 -8.97 5.00 10.13
CA ALA A 142 -9.83 3.90 9.74
C ALA A 142 -9.10 2.92 8.82
N VAL A 143 -8.31 3.42 7.86
CA VAL A 143 -7.51 2.59 6.96
C VAL A 143 -6.56 1.68 7.74
N ILE A 144 -5.87 2.20 8.76
CA ILE A 144 -4.97 1.39 9.59
C ILE A 144 -5.72 0.29 10.34
N TRP A 145 -6.93 0.58 10.85
CA TRP A 145 -7.74 -0.43 11.53
C TRP A 145 -8.29 -1.49 10.58
N THR A 146 -8.70 -1.10 9.36
CA THR A 146 -9.12 -2.06 8.34
C THR A 146 -7.95 -2.93 7.89
N ASP A 147 -6.75 -2.38 7.78
CA ASP A 147 -5.53 -3.11 7.43
C ASP A 147 -5.14 -4.12 8.51
N VAL A 148 -5.25 -3.76 9.79
CA VAL A 148 -5.00 -4.68 10.91
C VAL A 148 -5.98 -5.86 10.86
N PHE A 149 -7.27 -5.56 10.62
CA PHE A 149 -8.27 -6.61 10.47
C PHE A 149 -8.00 -7.49 9.24
N GLN A 150 -7.65 -6.89 8.11
CA GLN A 150 -7.30 -7.62 6.89
C GLN A 150 -6.09 -8.54 7.11
N THR A 151 -5.06 -8.06 7.79
CA THR A 151 -3.85 -8.85 8.11
C THR A 151 -4.16 -10.03 9.04
N LEU A 152 -5.18 -9.90 9.89
CA LEU A 152 -5.56 -10.97 10.82
C LEU A 152 -6.43 -12.04 10.13
N VAL A 153 -7.21 -11.64 9.12
CA VAL A 153 -8.11 -12.54 8.36
C VAL A 153 -7.36 -13.28 7.25
N MET A 154 -6.37 -12.65 6.62
CA MET A 154 -5.52 -13.24 5.58
C MET A 154 -4.51 -14.22 6.15
#